data_AF-A0A7S3TXK4-F1
#
_entry.id   AF-A0A7S3TXK4-F1
#
_cell.length_a   1.000
_cell.length_b   1.000
_cell.length_c   1.000
_cell.angle_alpha   90.00
_cell.angle_beta   90.00
_cell.angle_gamma   90.00
#
_symmetry.space_group_name_H-M   'P 1'
#
loop_
_entity.id
_entity.type
_entity.pdbx_description
1 polymer ?
#
loop_
_entity_poly.entity_id
_entity_poly.type
_entity_poly.pdbx_seq_one_letter_code
_entity_poly.pdbx_strand_id
1 'polypeptide(L)'
;ARTTAAAGMSMNTPIPVSRRANLRRLSEEFAIVVQEAFHGESELKAPASVSLEAEAATAAAAGLEADLVLIHPSGTSGTLAAGLDELIQSLKRIGLQPVAAKGTGSRLLLMITAPLERLEREAERLEMDMLLLDEAKSETDHQRGQPAYRGFTRRRREQFALKQGRLFSSLERQRLIFSMVEATADRGGAELNLDELVRKGVLTAYLPLHDAKERRSLHRGFALQSIRIWPWRGGVLRTRRRLFPDLGLCQMPLHRVRDYYGEKIAFYFGWLDHYTGWLWLLMWGSLALEGIYLFDGCDFLGS
;
A
#
# COMPACT_ATOMS: atom_id res chain seq x y z
N ALA A 1 48.26 -26.85 20.86
CA ALA A 1 47.73 -25.57 21.36
C ALA A 1 47.61 -24.60 20.18
N ARG A 2 46.39 -24.37 19.68
CA ARG A 2 46.08 -23.28 18.74
C ARG A 2 45.00 -22.43 19.39
N THR A 3 45.38 -21.24 19.83
CA THR A 3 44.51 -20.23 20.42
C THR A 3 43.77 -19.50 19.31
N THR A 4 42.44 -19.60 19.34
CA THR A 4 41.50 -18.82 18.53
C THR A 4 41.32 -17.44 19.18
N ALA A 5 41.72 -16.38 18.49
CA ALA A 5 41.38 -15.01 18.86
C ALA A 5 39.98 -14.68 18.34
N ALA A 6 39.04 -14.47 19.26
CA ALA A 6 37.70 -13.98 18.95
C ALA A 6 37.73 -12.46 18.77
N ALA A 7 37.47 -11.97 17.56
CA ALA A 7 37.24 -10.56 17.29
C ALA A 7 35.77 -10.23 17.61
N GLY A 8 35.56 -9.49 18.70
CA GLY A 8 34.25 -8.93 19.06
C GLY A 8 33.86 -7.82 18.08
N MET A 9 32.79 -8.05 17.32
CA MET A 9 32.25 -7.10 16.35
C MET A 9 31.21 -6.22 17.06
N SER A 10 31.62 -5.01 17.42
CA SER A 10 30.77 -3.97 18.01
C SER A 10 29.67 -3.56 17.03
N MET A 11 28.40 -3.87 17.37
CA MET A 11 27.22 -3.35 16.67
C MET A 11 26.99 -1.89 17.08
N ASN A 12 27.69 -0.98 16.43
CA ASN A 12 27.31 0.44 16.42
C ASN A 12 27.62 1.04 15.05
N THR A 13 26.83 0.65 14.05
CA THR A 13 26.80 1.34 12.77
C THR A 13 25.66 2.36 12.78
N PRO A 14 25.94 3.65 12.58
CA PRO A 14 24.90 4.66 12.49
C PRO A 14 24.03 4.40 11.26
N ILE A 15 22.71 4.35 11.48
CA ILE A 15 21.71 4.17 10.43
C ILE A 15 21.84 5.31 9.40
N PRO A 16 21.99 5.02 8.10
CA PRO A 16 22.10 6.06 7.07
C PRO A 16 20.86 6.95 7.03
N VAL A 17 21.06 8.26 6.87
CA VAL A 17 20.04 9.34 6.98
C VAL A 17 18.84 9.12 6.03
N SER A 18 19.05 8.45 4.90
CA SER A 18 17.99 8.07 3.94
C SER A 18 16.95 7.11 4.53
N ARG A 19 17.35 6.23 5.45
CA ARG A 19 16.45 5.27 6.10
C ARG A 19 15.58 5.95 7.17
N ARG A 20 16.04 7.06 7.77
CA ARG A 20 15.26 7.87 8.73
C ARG A 20 14.15 8.69 8.08
N ALA A 21 14.36 9.20 6.86
CA ALA A 21 13.34 9.97 6.14
C ALA A 21 12.16 9.08 5.70
N ASN A 22 12.43 7.87 5.21
CA ASN A 22 11.40 6.90 4.85
C ASN A 22 10.64 6.36 6.08
N LEU A 23 11.31 6.17 7.22
CA LEU A 23 10.64 5.77 8.45
C LEU A 23 9.75 6.88 9.03
N ARG A 24 10.14 8.16 8.90
CA ARG A 24 9.29 9.29 9.29
C ARG A 24 8.06 9.43 8.38
N ARG A 25 8.23 9.35 7.06
CA ARG A 25 7.11 9.36 6.11
C ARG A 25 6.15 8.20 6.33
N LEU A 26 6.67 6.98 6.48
CA LEU A 26 5.85 5.81 6.79
C LEU A 26 5.14 5.98 8.15
N SER A 27 5.78 6.54 9.17
CA SER A 27 5.10 6.80 10.45
C SER A 27 4.03 7.89 10.39
N GLU A 28 4.22 8.90 9.53
CA GLU A 28 3.25 9.98 9.30
C GLU A 28 2.05 9.48 8.48
N GLU A 29 2.28 8.68 7.43
CA GLU A 29 1.21 8.00 6.67
C GLU A 29 0.45 6.99 7.54
N PHE A 30 1.17 6.29 8.43
CA PHE A 30 0.56 5.37 9.39
C PHE A 30 -0.29 6.11 10.43
N ALA A 31 0.18 7.26 10.91
CA ALA A 31 -0.59 8.13 11.80
C ALA A 31 -1.85 8.67 11.11
N ILE A 32 -1.78 8.99 9.82
CA ILE A 32 -2.93 9.44 9.01
C ILE A 32 -3.98 8.33 8.89
N VAL A 33 -3.60 7.11 8.51
CA VAL A 33 -4.53 5.98 8.36
C VAL A 33 -5.18 5.59 9.70
N VAL A 34 -4.41 5.67 10.80
CA VAL A 34 -4.94 5.39 12.14
C VAL A 34 -5.83 6.54 12.63
N GLN A 35 -5.46 7.81 12.44
CA GLN A 35 -6.32 8.94 12.85
C GLN A 35 -7.64 8.99 12.08
N GLU A 36 -7.61 8.75 10.76
CA GLU A 36 -8.79 8.78 9.90
C GLU A 36 -9.74 7.59 10.18
N ALA A 37 -9.21 6.45 10.64
CA ALA A 37 -10.00 5.30 11.06
C ALA A 37 -10.64 5.45 12.46
N PHE A 38 -10.04 6.25 13.35
CA PHE A 38 -10.46 6.36 14.76
C PHE A 38 -11.18 7.66 15.11
N HIS A 39 -11.06 8.73 14.32
CA HIS A 39 -11.80 9.99 14.55
C HIS A 39 -12.68 10.31 13.34
N GLY A 40 -13.99 10.17 13.53
CA GLY A 40 -14.98 10.65 12.59
C GLY A 40 -14.79 12.14 12.32
N GLU A 41 -15.05 12.50 11.06
CA GLU A 41 -15.08 13.86 10.50
C GLU A 41 -15.34 14.95 11.55
N SER A 42 -14.27 15.50 12.11
CA SER A 42 -14.31 16.75 12.85
C SER A 42 -13.24 17.65 12.27
N GLU A 43 -13.61 18.91 12.05
CA GLU A 43 -12.92 19.95 11.29
C GLU A 43 -11.51 20.29 11.81
N LEU A 44 -10.57 19.36 11.68
CA LEU A 44 -9.15 19.66 11.77
C LEU A 44 -8.65 19.99 10.37
N LYS A 45 -8.06 21.18 10.22
CA LYS A 45 -7.36 21.62 9.00
C LYS A 45 -6.50 20.47 8.48
N ALA A 46 -6.94 19.87 7.38
CA ALA A 46 -6.30 18.69 6.81
C ALA A 46 -4.79 18.94 6.68
N PRO A 47 -3.93 17.98 7.06
CA PRO A 47 -2.49 18.15 6.90
C PRO A 47 -2.16 18.45 5.44
N ALA A 48 -1.10 19.21 5.19
CA ALA A 48 -0.78 19.72 3.84
C ALA A 48 -0.71 18.60 2.78
N SER A 49 -0.36 17.38 3.17
CA SER A 49 -0.41 16.18 2.31
C SER A 49 -1.82 15.85 1.83
N VAL A 50 -2.82 15.82 2.72
CA VAL A 50 -4.23 15.51 2.39
C VAL A 50 -4.84 16.58 1.49
N SER A 51 -4.47 17.85 1.67
CA SER A 51 -4.91 18.89 0.72
C SER A 51 -4.33 18.71 -0.68
N LEU A 52 -3.08 18.22 -0.79
CA LEU A 52 -2.45 17.94 -2.09
C LEU A 52 -3.03 16.68 -2.74
N GLU A 53 -3.39 15.67 -1.96
CA GLU A 53 -4.11 14.50 -2.47
C GLU A 53 -5.51 14.85 -2.96
N ALA A 54 -6.26 15.66 -2.20
CA ALA A 54 -7.59 16.11 -2.61
C ALA A 54 -7.53 16.91 -3.90
N GLU A 55 -6.52 17.79 -4.04
CA GLU A 55 -6.24 18.59 -5.23
C GLU A 55 -5.83 17.72 -6.44
N ALA A 56 -4.91 16.78 -6.24
CA ALA A 56 -4.49 15.84 -7.27
C ALA A 56 -5.64 14.93 -7.70
N ALA A 57 -6.50 14.52 -6.77
CA ALA A 57 -7.70 13.71 -7.02
C ALA A 57 -8.80 14.53 -7.72
N THR A 58 -8.99 15.82 -7.38
CA THR A 58 -9.93 16.69 -8.12
C THR A 58 -9.45 16.94 -9.54
N ALA A 59 -8.16 17.18 -9.70
CA ALA A 59 -7.56 17.36 -11.02
C ALA A 59 -7.67 16.06 -11.84
N ALA A 60 -7.46 14.88 -11.24
CA ALA A 60 -7.64 13.59 -11.92
C ALA A 60 -9.13 13.32 -12.25
N ALA A 61 -10.04 13.70 -11.35
CA ALA A 61 -11.48 13.58 -11.55
C ALA A 61 -12.03 14.49 -12.67
N ALA A 62 -11.27 15.49 -13.11
CA ALA A 62 -11.60 16.34 -14.27
C ALA A 62 -11.46 15.62 -15.63
N GLY A 63 -11.22 14.30 -15.64
CA GLY A 63 -11.32 13.45 -16.82
C GLY A 63 -10.02 12.78 -17.27
N LEU A 64 -8.95 12.81 -16.46
CA LEU A 64 -7.66 12.22 -16.79
C LEU A 64 -7.31 11.13 -15.78
N GLU A 65 -7.30 9.87 -16.22
CA GLU A 65 -6.76 8.78 -15.42
C GLU A 65 -5.24 8.93 -15.30
N ALA A 66 -4.81 9.43 -14.14
CA ALA A 66 -3.41 9.58 -13.78
C ALA A 66 -3.01 8.49 -12.79
N ASP A 67 -1.86 7.86 -13.02
CA ASP A 67 -1.30 6.84 -12.12
C ASP A 67 -0.34 7.48 -11.09
N LEU A 68 0.38 8.52 -11.51
CA LEU A 68 1.37 9.26 -10.70
C LEU A 68 1.23 10.76 -10.95
N VAL A 69 1.26 11.57 -9.90
CA VAL A 69 1.23 13.04 -10.00
C VAL A 69 2.51 13.61 -9.41
N LEU A 70 3.19 14.46 -10.18
CA LEU A 70 4.32 15.25 -9.70
C LEU A 70 3.88 16.69 -9.47
N ILE A 71 4.29 17.28 -8.35
CA ILE A 71 3.89 18.62 -7.95
C ILE A 71 5.10 19.55 -8.06
N HIS A 72 5.01 20.57 -8.90
CA HIS A 72 6.05 21.56 -9.13
C HIS A 72 5.60 22.96 -8.67
N PRO A 73 6.46 23.77 -8.04
CA PRO A 73 6.13 25.15 -7.69
C PRO A 73 6.07 26.06 -8.93
N SER A 74 4.90 26.56 -9.30
CA SER A 74 4.62 27.34 -10.53
C SER A 74 5.19 28.78 -10.54
N GLY A 75 6.12 29.12 -9.65
CA GLY A 75 6.63 30.50 -9.48
C GLY A 75 8.15 30.63 -9.60
N THR A 76 8.86 29.57 -9.94
CA THR A 76 10.33 29.56 -9.92
C THR A 76 10.92 29.85 -11.30
N SER A 77 11.66 30.95 -11.43
CA SER A 77 12.33 31.35 -12.68
C SER A 77 13.75 30.75 -12.77
N GLY A 78 14.18 30.41 -13.99
CA GLY A 78 15.55 30.01 -14.30
C GLY A 78 15.81 28.50 -14.20
N THR A 79 16.65 28.09 -13.25
CA THR A 79 17.20 26.72 -13.16
C THR A 79 16.16 25.66 -12.84
N LEU A 80 15.15 25.98 -12.02
CA LEU A 80 14.09 25.05 -11.64
C LEU A 80 13.10 24.79 -12.79
N ALA A 81 12.85 25.79 -13.63
CA ALA A 81 12.04 25.64 -14.84
C ALA A 81 12.76 24.77 -15.88
N ALA A 82 14.07 24.99 -16.07
CA ALA A 82 14.88 24.14 -16.94
C ALA A 82 14.93 22.69 -16.46
N GLY A 83 15.02 22.47 -15.14
CA GLY A 83 14.96 21.13 -14.55
C GLY A 83 13.60 20.44 -14.73
N LEU A 84 12.50 21.19 -14.72
CA LEU A 84 11.17 20.66 -15.05
C LEU A 84 11.08 20.26 -16.53
N ASP A 85 11.59 21.10 -17.44
CA ASP A 85 11.59 20.80 -18.87
C ASP A 85 12.44 19.56 -19.19
N GLU A 86 13.60 19.41 -18.56
CA GLU A 86 14.44 18.22 -18.66
C GLU A 86 13.69 16.97 -18.16
N LEU A 87 13.00 17.08 -17.02
CA LEU A 87 12.17 16.00 -16.48
C LEU A 87 11.05 15.60 -17.45
N ILE A 88 10.33 16.56 -18.01
CA ILE A 88 9.25 16.31 -18.98
C ILE A 88 9.80 15.64 -20.24
N GLN A 89 10.96 16.09 -20.73
CA GLN A 89 11.61 15.47 -21.88
C GLN A 89 12.04 14.03 -21.59
N SER A 90 12.62 13.77 -20.42
CA SER A 90 13.03 12.43 -20.00
C SER A 90 11.84 11.48 -19.89
N LEU A 91 10.72 11.92 -19.29
CA LEU A 91 9.49 11.12 -19.22
C LEU A 91 8.93 10.80 -20.62
N LYS A 92 8.93 11.78 -21.53
CA LYS A 92 8.49 11.57 -22.92
C LYS A 92 9.39 10.61 -23.68
N ARG A 93 10.71 10.66 -23.48
CA ARG A 93 11.68 9.74 -24.12
C ARG A 93 11.42 8.27 -23.77
N ILE A 94 10.93 8.01 -22.56
CA ILE A 94 10.60 6.65 -22.09
C ILE A 94 9.25 6.16 -22.65
N GLY A 95 8.44 7.05 -23.19
CA GLY A 95 7.09 6.75 -23.66
C GLY A 95 6.01 6.91 -22.59
N LEU A 96 6.29 7.64 -21.50
CA LEU A 96 5.27 8.11 -20.57
C LEU A 96 4.61 9.38 -21.14
N GLN A 97 3.33 9.58 -20.82
CA GLN A 97 2.53 10.71 -21.30
C GLN A 97 2.28 11.68 -20.13
N PRO A 98 3.15 12.70 -19.95
CA PRO A 98 2.93 13.73 -18.95
C PRO A 98 1.90 14.76 -19.45
N VAL A 99 0.85 14.98 -18.67
CA VAL A 99 -0.18 16.00 -18.89
C VAL A 99 -0.08 17.04 -17.78
N ALA A 100 0.12 18.29 -18.14
CA ALA A 100 0.20 19.38 -17.18
C ALA A 100 -1.19 19.93 -16.85
N ALA A 101 -1.50 20.05 -15.57
CA ALA A 101 -2.72 20.66 -15.03
C ALA A 101 -2.34 21.79 -14.06
N LYS A 102 -3.17 22.82 -13.99
CA LYS A 102 -3.00 23.89 -12.99
C LYS A 102 -3.54 23.41 -11.66
N GLY A 103 -2.72 23.51 -10.62
CA GLY A 103 -3.11 23.22 -9.24
C GLY A 103 -3.73 24.42 -8.54
N THR A 104 -4.11 24.22 -7.29
CA THR A 104 -4.56 25.25 -6.36
C THR A 104 -3.35 26.10 -5.93
N GLY A 105 -3.40 27.39 -6.27
CA GLY A 105 -2.32 28.35 -6.00
C GLY A 105 -1.23 28.35 -7.07
N SER A 106 -0.02 28.77 -6.72
CA SER A 106 1.14 28.78 -7.62
C SER A 106 1.80 27.40 -7.69
N ARG A 107 1.04 26.35 -8.04
CA ARG A 107 1.53 24.98 -8.23
C ARG A 107 1.11 24.42 -9.58
N LEU A 108 2.03 23.72 -10.23
CA LEU A 108 1.82 22.99 -11.46
C LEU A 108 1.77 21.50 -11.12
N LEU A 109 0.70 20.84 -11.54
CA LEU A 109 0.52 19.40 -11.37
C LEU A 109 0.87 18.72 -12.70
N LEU A 110 1.82 17.79 -12.66
CA LEU A 110 2.18 16.96 -13.80
C LEU A 110 1.60 15.57 -13.59
N MET A 111 0.51 15.27 -14.29
CA MET A 111 -0.11 13.96 -14.29
C MET A 111 0.63 13.04 -15.25
N ILE A 112 0.99 11.87 -14.79
CA ILE A 112 1.70 10.88 -15.58
C ILE A 112 0.77 9.70 -15.83
N THR A 113 0.61 9.40 -17.11
CA THR A 113 -0.11 8.22 -17.59
C THR A 113 0.81 7.39 -18.47
N ALA A 114 0.71 6.07 -18.39
CA ALA A 114 1.46 5.15 -19.24
C ALA A 114 0.51 4.44 -20.23
N PRO A 115 0.84 4.39 -21.53
CA PRO A 115 0.06 3.58 -22.47
C PRO A 115 0.22 2.09 -22.16
N LEU A 116 -0.83 1.31 -22.41
CA LEU A 116 -0.88 -0.12 -22.07
C LEU A 116 0.31 -0.89 -22.68
N GLU A 117 0.66 -0.63 -23.94
CA GLU A 117 1.80 -1.30 -24.57
C GLU A 117 3.13 -1.04 -23.87
N ARG A 118 3.32 0.14 -23.27
CA ARG A 118 4.55 0.45 -22.54
C ARG A 118 4.58 -0.31 -21.22
N LEU A 119 3.44 -0.38 -20.53
CA LEU A 119 3.28 -1.17 -19.31
C LEU A 119 3.53 -2.66 -19.56
N GLU A 120 3.00 -3.23 -20.65
CA GLU A 120 3.22 -4.63 -21.03
C GLU A 120 4.71 -4.94 -21.26
N ARG A 121 5.45 -4.06 -21.96
CA ARG A 121 6.89 -4.24 -22.20
C ARG A 121 7.68 -4.24 -20.90
N GLU A 122 7.31 -3.37 -19.95
CA GLU A 122 7.98 -3.29 -18.65
C GLU A 122 7.63 -4.47 -17.75
N ALA A 123 6.38 -4.92 -17.76
CA ALA A 123 5.98 -6.11 -17.03
C ALA A 123 6.72 -7.36 -17.53
N GLU A 124 6.94 -7.48 -18.85
CA GLU A 124 7.72 -8.55 -19.45
C GLU A 124 9.21 -8.44 -19.09
N ARG A 125 9.78 -7.22 -19.09
CA ARG A 125 11.16 -6.96 -18.66
C ARG A 125 11.42 -7.35 -17.20
N LEU A 126 10.44 -7.10 -16.33
CA LEU A 126 10.50 -7.45 -14.90
C LEU A 126 10.13 -8.90 -14.61
N GLU A 127 9.76 -9.68 -15.63
CA GLU A 127 9.22 -11.03 -15.48
C GLU A 127 8.09 -11.09 -14.43
N MET A 128 7.21 -10.09 -14.46
CA MET A 128 6.19 -9.89 -13.45
C MET A 128 5.24 -11.09 -13.38
N ASP A 129 5.16 -11.74 -12.22
CA ASP A 129 4.27 -12.87 -12.01
C ASP A 129 2.80 -12.43 -12.00
N MET A 130 2.00 -12.99 -12.91
CA MET A 130 0.58 -12.73 -13.02
C MET A 130 -0.25 -14.02 -12.94
N LEU A 131 -1.49 -13.88 -12.48
CA LEU A 131 -2.44 -14.97 -12.33
C LEU A 131 -2.98 -15.40 -13.70
N LEU A 132 -3.07 -16.71 -13.94
CA LEU A 132 -3.67 -17.26 -15.16
C LEU A 132 -5.20 -17.19 -15.12
N LEU A 133 -5.82 -16.93 -16.28
CA LEU A 133 -7.27 -16.78 -16.47
C LEU A 133 -8.03 -18.06 -16.14
N ASP A 134 -7.49 -19.22 -16.54
CA ASP A 134 -8.13 -20.52 -16.33
C ASP A 134 -8.29 -20.84 -14.84
N GLU A 135 -7.31 -20.43 -14.02
CA GLU A 135 -7.34 -20.61 -12.57
C GLU A 135 -8.15 -19.53 -11.84
N ALA A 136 -8.19 -18.30 -12.37
CA ALA A 136 -9.09 -17.27 -11.83
C ALA A 136 -10.58 -17.69 -11.93
N LYS A 137 -10.93 -18.53 -12.91
CA LYS A 137 -12.27 -19.14 -13.01
C LYS A 137 -12.46 -20.33 -12.07
N SER A 138 -11.38 -21.02 -11.68
CA SER A 138 -11.43 -22.15 -10.76
C SER A 138 -11.60 -21.69 -9.30
N GLU A 139 -11.21 -20.46 -8.95
CA GLU A 139 -11.34 -19.89 -7.60
C GLU A 139 -12.81 -19.79 -7.11
N THR A 140 -13.77 -19.68 -8.03
CA THR A 140 -15.21 -19.80 -7.70
C THR A 140 -15.65 -21.21 -7.33
N ASP A 141 -14.87 -22.23 -7.67
CA ASP A 141 -15.13 -23.63 -7.38
C ASP A 141 -14.28 -24.06 -6.17
N HIS A 142 -14.92 -24.46 -5.08
CA HIS A 142 -14.27 -24.67 -3.78
C HIS A 142 -13.34 -25.90 -3.71
N GLN A 143 -12.88 -26.43 -4.86
CA GLN A 143 -12.11 -27.66 -4.99
C GLN A 143 -10.77 -27.44 -5.70
N ARG A 144 -9.77 -27.04 -4.89
CA ARG A 144 -8.32 -27.31 -5.01
C ARG A 144 -7.61 -27.09 -6.38
N GLY A 145 -6.88 -25.98 -6.42
CA GLY A 145 -5.56 -25.80 -7.03
C GLY A 145 -4.83 -24.65 -6.33
N GLN A 146 -3.50 -24.66 -6.22
CA GLN A 146 -2.77 -23.42 -5.86
C GLN A 146 -2.87 -22.50 -7.08
N PRO A 147 -3.19 -21.19 -6.92
CA PRO A 147 -3.24 -20.27 -8.04
C PRO A 147 -1.90 -20.31 -8.78
N ALA A 148 -1.95 -20.70 -10.05
CA ALA A 148 -0.76 -20.77 -10.88
C ALA A 148 -0.39 -19.35 -11.33
N TYR A 149 0.70 -18.84 -10.78
CA TYR A 149 1.35 -17.63 -11.23
C TYR A 149 2.36 -17.96 -12.31
N ARG A 150 2.51 -17.05 -13.27
CA ARG A 150 3.53 -17.16 -14.30
C ARG A 150 4.05 -15.79 -14.69
N GLY A 151 5.34 -15.70 -14.96
CA GLY A 151 5.96 -14.51 -15.53
C GLY A 151 5.22 -14.02 -16.79
N PHE A 152 4.93 -12.73 -16.81
CA PHE A 152 4.17 -12.09 -17.87
C PHE A 152 4.90 -12.19 -19.22
N THR A 153 4.16 -12.51 -20.28
CA THR A 153 4.66 -12.49 -21.66
C THR A 153 3.64 -11.77 -22.53
N ARG A 154 4.06 -10.76 -23.30
CA ARG A 154 3.14 -9.95 -24.11
C ARG A 154 2.36 -10.81 -25.13
N ARG A 155 3.02 -11.82 -25.71
CA ARG A 155 2.41 -12.77 -26.67
C ARG A 155 1.25 -13.57 -26.08
N ARG A 156 1.24 -13.78 -24.77
CA ARG A 156 0.27 -14.63 -24.06
C ARG A 156 -0.63 -13.82 -23.13
N ARG A 157 -0.83 -12.52 -23.42
CA ARG A 157 -1.62 -11.61 -22.57
C ARG A 157 -3.03 -12.14 -22.23
N GLU A 158 -3.65 -12.87 -23.17
CA GLU A 158 -5.02 -13.40 -23.04
C GLU A 158 -5.12 -14.56 -22.04
N GLN A 159 -3.99 -15.17 -21.70
CA GLN A 159 -3.92 -16.25 -20.70
C GLN A 159 -3.95 -15.72 -19.27
N PHE A 160 -3.81 -14.40 -19.07
CA PHE A 160 -3.77 -13.81 -17.74
C PHE A 160 -5.13 -13.25 -17.32
N ALA A 161 -5.41 -13.34 -16.03
CA ALA A 161 -6.65 -12.89 -15.44
C ALA A 161 -6.73 -11.35 -15.42
N LEU A 162 -7.87 -10.82 -15.84
CA LEU A 162 -8.14 -9.38 -15.77
C LEU A 162 -8.60 -8.98 -14.36
N LYS A 163 -8.05 -7.87 -13.85
CA LYS A 163 -8.43 -7.25 -12.58
C LYS A 163 -9.34 -6.07 -12.87
N GLN A 164 -10.62 -6.16 -12.47
CA GLN A 164 -11.62 -5.10 -12.64
C GLN A 164 -11.75 -4.60 -14.10
N GLY A 165 -11.61 -5.52 -15.07
CA GLY A 165 -11.66 -5.20 -16.51
C GLY A 165 -10.36 -4.63 -17.10
N ARG A 166 -9.27 -4.55 -16.31
CA ARG A 166 -7.94 -4.14 -16.76
C ARG A 166 -6.94 -5.27 -16.60
N LEU A 167 -5.84 -5.24 -17.36
CA LEU A 167 -4.77 -6.23 -17.24
C LEU A 167 -3.96 -6.04 -15.94
N PHE A 168 -3.66 -4.79 -15.61
CA PHE A 168 -2.88 -4.42 -14.42
C PHE A 168 -3.77 -3.67 -13.42
N SER A 169 -3.60 -3.96 -12.12
CA SER A 169 -4.23 -3.17 -11.06
C SER A 169 -3.58 -1.79 -10.93
N SER A 170 -4.24 -0.86 -10.23
CA SER A 170 -3.73 0.49 -9.98
C SER A 170 -2.33 0.46 -9.35
N LEU A 171 -2.13 -0.41 -8.35
CA LEU A 171 -0.85 -0.60 -7.67
C LEU A 171 0.23 -1.14 -8.62
N GLU A 172 -0.12 -2.12 -9.47
CA GLU A 172 0.83 -2.71 -10.42
C GLU A 172 1.27 -1.69 -11.47
N ARG A 173 0.35 -0.86 -11.95
CA ARG A 173 0.65 0.24 -12.88
C ARG A 173 1.62 1.25 -12.26
N GLN A 174 1.36 1.67 -11.02
CA GLN A 174 2.27 2.56 -10.30
C GLN A 174 3.65 1.92 -10.13
N ARG A 175 3.73 0.65 -9.73
CA ARG A 175 5.01 -0.08 -9.59
C ARG A 175 5.78 -0.14 -10.89
N LEU A 176 5.09 -0.40 -12.01
CA LEU A 176 5.70 -0.38 -13.35
C LEU A 176 6.21 1.02 -13.71
N ILE A 177 5.45 2.07 -13.41
CA ILE A 177 5.86 3.46 -13.65
C ILE A 177 7.08 3.85 -12.81
N PHE A 178 7.10 3.55 -11.52
CA PHE A 178 8.28 3.78 -10.68
C PHE A 178 9.49 3.02 -11.22
N SER A 179 9.33 1.77 -11.67
CA SER A 179 10.42 1.00 -12.27
C SER A 179 10.95 1.62 -13.57
N MET A 180 10.11 2.30 -14.35
CA MET A 180 10.52 3.01 -15.56
C MET A 180 11.28 4.30 -15.23
N VAL A 181 10.81 5.03 -14.23
CA VAL A 181 11.41 6.29 -13.79
C VAL A 181 12.78 6.05 -13.15
N GLU A 182 12.90 5.02 -12.30
CA GLU A 182 14.15 4.72 -11.59
C GLU A 182 15.15 3.89 -12.41
N ALA A 183 14.68 3.11 -13.39
CA ALA A 183 15.59 2.29 -14.20
C ALA A 183 16.59 3.15 -14.98
N THR A 184 17.78 2.61 -15.16
CA THR A 184 18.87 3.21 -15.92
C THR A 184 18.56 3.31 -17.41
N ALA A 185 19.19 4.26 -18.10
CA ALA A 185 18.93 4.55 -19.51
C ALA A 185 19.28 3.37 -20.45
N ASP A 186 20.30 2.57 -20.10
CA ASP A 186 20.70 1.34 -20.81
C ASP A 186 19.56 0.30 -20.86
N ARG A 187 18.71 0.28 -19.84
CA ARG A 187 17.55 -0.62 -19.73
C ARG A 187 16.23 0.05 -20.13
N GLY A 188 16.30 1.20 -20.80
CA GLY A 188 15.14 1.94 -21.30
C GLY A 188 14.36 2.72 -20.23
N GLY A 189 15.00 3.07 -19.11
CA GLY A 189 14.44 3.93 -18.06
C GLY A 189 14.92 5.38 -18.09
N ALA A 190 14.48 6.19 -17.11
CA ALA A 190 14.79 7.61 -17.01
C ALA A 190 16.08 7.94 -16.26
N GLU A 191 16.55 7.01 -15.42
CA GLU A 191 17.56 7.24 -14.38
C GLU A 191 17.22 8.45 -13.48
N LEU A 192 15.93 8.66 -13.24
CA LEU A 192 15.44 9.77 -12.44
C LEU A 192 15.19 9.30 -11.00
N ASN A 193 15.89 9.94 -10.07
CA ASN A 193 15.62 9.77 -8.65
C ASN A 193 14.65 10.87 -8.18
N LEU A 194 13.38 10.49 -7.95
CA LEU A 194 12.33 11.42 -7.53
C LEU A 194 12.63 12.07 -6.16
N ASP A 195 13.24 11.35 -5.24
CA ASP A 195 13.63 11.89 -3.92
C ASP A 195 14.73 12.95 -4.06
N GLU A 196 15.67 12.75 -4.99
CA GLU A 196 16.69 13.75 -5.28
C GLU A 196 16.10 15.00 -5.92
N LEU A 197 15.12 14.85 -6.81
CA LEU A 197 14.40 15.97 -7.42
C LEU A 197 13.60 16.77 -6.40
N VAL A 198 13.02 16.10 -5.40
CA VAL A 198 12.37 16.75 -4.25
C VAL A 198 13.42 17.50 -3.41
N ARG A 199 14.56 16.87 -3.11
CA ARG A 199 15.64 17.50 -2.33
C ARG A 199 16.25 18.72 -3.04
N LYS A 200 16.34 18.69 -4.37
CA LYS A 200 16.80 19.81 -5.21
C LYS A 200 15.76 20.94 -5.31
N GLY A 201 14.53 20.72 -4.85
CA GLY A 201 13.43 21.68 -4.95
C GLY A 201 12.81 21.78 -6.35
N VAL A 202 13.19 20.91 -7.28
CA VAL A 202 12.55 20.80 -8.61
C VAL A 202 11.13 20.28 -8.45
N LEU A 203 10.91 19.33 -7.54
CA LEU A 203 9.59 18.87 -7.16
C LEU A 203 9.30 19.28 -5.71
N THR A 204 8.05 19.68 -5.44
CA THR A 204 7.56 19.84 -4.07
C THR A 204 7.25 18.47 -3.45
N ALA A 205 6.55 17.64 -4.21
CA ALA A 205 6.17 16.29 -3.82
C ALA A 205 5.81 15.48 -5.07
N TYR A 206 5.72 14.17 -4.91
CA TYR A 206 5.13 13.26 -5.88
C TYR A 206 4.13 12.36 -5.14
N LEU A 207 3.03 12.01 -5.80
CA LEU A 207 1.93 11.26 -5.21
C LEU A 207 1.48 10.15 -6.16
N PRO A 208 1.56 8.87 -5.76
CA PRO A 208 0.88 7.78 -6.46
C PRO A 208 -0.63 7.86 -6.24
N LEU A 209 -1.41 7.96 -7.32
CA LEU A 209 -2.86 8.04 -7.24
C LEU A 209 -3.47 6.64 -7.37
N HIS A 210 -4.12 6.16 -6.31
CA HIS A 210 -4.89 4.92 -6.33
C HIS A 210 -6.35 5.16 -6.73
N ASP A 211 -7.04 4.10 -7.16
CA ASP A 211 -8.47 4.19 -7.40
C ASP A 211 -9.26 4.40 -6.09
N ALA A 212 -9.98 5.53 -6.03
CA ALA A 212 -10.84 5.88 -4.91
C ALA A 212 -12.05 4.95 -4.77
N LYS A 213 -12.50 4.27 -5.83
CA LYS A 213 -13.58 3.27 -5.75
C LYS A 213 -13.10 2.02 -5.02
N GLU A 214 -11.91 1.54 -5.38
CA GLU A 214 -11.25 0.41 -4.73
C GLU A 214 -11.00 0.70 -3.24
N ARG A 215 -10.49 1.89 -2.91
CA ARG A 215 -10.33 2.33 -1.51
C ARG A 215 -11.64 2.24 -0.74
N ARG A 216 -12.72 2.83 -1.25
CA ARG A 216 -14.03 2.80 -0.58
C ARG A 216 -14.61 1.40 -0.45
N SER A 217 -14.32 0.51 -1.40
CA SER A 217 -14.70 -0.90 -1.31
C SER A 217 -13.95 -1.61 -0.18
N LEU A 218 -12.63 -1.41 -0.11
CA LEU A 218 -11.77 -1.94 0.94
C LEU A 218 -12.20 -1.44 2.33
N HIS A 219 -12.34 -0.13 2.51
CA HIS A 219 -12.74 0.47 3.79
C HIS A 219 -14.14 0.01 4.25
N ARG A 220 -15.10 -0.15 3.33
CA ARG A 220 -16.41 -0.74 3.66
C ARG A 220 -16.28 -2.20 4.09
N GLY A 221 -15.43 -2.98 3.44
CA GLY A 221 -15.12 -4.35 3.85
C GLY A 221 -14.55 -4.40 5.27
N PHE A 222 -13.61 -3.52 5.58
CA PHE A 222 -13.05 -3.34 6.92
C PHE A 222 -14.11 -2.98 7.97
N ALA A 223 -14.95 -1.97 7.69
CA ALA A 223 -16.00 -1.53 8.61
C ALA A 223 -17.07 -2.60 8.86
N LEU A 224 -17.49 -3.33 7.82
CA LEU A 224 -18.43 -4.44 7.98
C LEU A 224 -17.84 -5.59 8.79
N GLN A 225 -16.54 -5.85 8.61
CA GLN A 225 -15.86 -6.91 9.34
C GLN A 225 -15.66 -6.56 10.82
N SER A 226 -15.32 -5.31 11.14
CA SER A 226 -15.24 -4.85 12.54
C SER A 226 -16.60 -4.89 13.24
N ILE A 227 -17.69 -4.58 12.54
CA ILE A 227 -19.06 -4.71 13.07
C ILE A 227 -19.44 -6.17 13.34
N ARG A 228 -19.01 -7.11 12.48
CA ARG A 228 -19.30 -8.55 12.64
C ARG A 228 -18.56 -9.20 13.81
N ILE A 229 -17.43 -8.63 14.22
CA ILE A 229 -16.64 -9.09 15.37
C ILE A 229 -17.26 -8.60 16.69
N TRP A 230 -18.14 -7.58 16.66
CA TRP A 230 -18.72 -7.00 17.89
C TRP A 230 -19.78 -7.91 18.54
N PRO A 231 -19.56 -8.38 19.78
CA PRO A 231 -20.41 -9.40 20.41
C PRO A 231 -21.84 -8.93 20.70
N TRP A 232 -22.11 -7.62 20.68
CA TRP A 232 -23.42 -7.04 21.03
C TRP A 232 -24.28 -6.57 19.85
N ARG A 233 -23.77 -6.58 18.60
CA ARG A 233 -24.54 -6.13 17.40
C ARG A 233 -24.73 -7.20 16.33
N GLY A 234 -23.97 -8.30 16.39
CA GLY A 234 -24.13 -9.46 15.51
C GLY A 234 -25.28 -10.35 16.00
N GLY A 235 -26.51 -10.03 15.60
CA GLY A 235 -27.70 -10.81 15.94
C GLY A 235 -27.51 -12.32 15.70
N VAL A 236 -28.06 -13.09 16.64
CA VAL A 236 -28.12 -14.56 16.81
C VAL A 236 -28.54 -15.38 15.58
N LEU A 237 -28.83 -14.79 14.42
CA LEU A 237 -29.26 -15.53 13.25
C LEU A 237 -28.20 -15.57 12.15
N ARG A 238 -27.75 -16.80 11.87
CA ARG A 238 -27.36 -17.28 10.53
C ARG A 238 -25.87 -17.20 10.15
N THR A 239 -24.97 -17.60 11.04
CA THR A 239 -23.67 -18.11 10.58
C THR A 239 -23.31 -19.43 11.27
N ARG A 240 -23.55 -20.53 10.57
CA ARG A 240 -23.17 -21.89 10.96
C ARG A 240 -21.67 -22.03 10.72
N ARG A 241 -20.80 -21.68 11.69
CA ARG A 241 -19.37 -22.06 11.61
C ARG A 241 -18.68 -22.19 12.97
N ARG A 242 -18.32 -23.46 13.24
CA ARG A 242 -17.12 -23.99 13.92
C ARG A 242 -16.72 -23.31 15.23
N LEU A 243 -17.23 -23.88 16.30
CA LEU A 243 -16.63 -23.86 17.63
C LEU A 243 -15.18 -24.39 17.52
N PHE A 244 -14.18 -23.50 17.52
CA PHE A 244 -12.75 -23.76 17.74
C PHE A 244 -12.01 -24.53 16.60
N PRO A 245 -11.42 -23.80 15.62
CA PRO A 245 -10.04 -23.28 15.69
C PRO A 245 -9.89 -21.84 15.18
N ASP A 246 -11.03 -21.15 15.07
CA ASP A 246 -11.30 -20.00 14.23
C ASP A 246 -11.94 -18.92 15.13
N LEU A 247 -11.21 -18.45 16.15
CA LEU A 247 -11.73 -17.56 17.19
C LEU A 247 -12.29 -16.23 16.64
N GLY A 248 -12.26 -15.97 15.34
CA GLY A 248 -12.96 -14.87 14.67
C GLY A 248 -12.54 -13.47 15.10
N LEU A 249 -11.57 -13.35 16.00
CA LEU A 249 -11.20 -12.11 16.67
C LEU A 249 -10.46 -11.14 15.75
N CYS A 250 -9.90 -11.64 14.65
CA CYS A 250 -9.06 -10.90 13.72
C CYS A 250 -8.99 -11.75 12.44
N GLN A 251 -9.81 -11.44 11.44
CA GLN A 251 -9.72 -12.06 10.10
C GLN A 251 -9.57 -10.95 9.08
N MET A 252 -8.54 -10.11 9.25
CA MET A 252 -8.39 -8.97 8.35
C MET A 252 -8.28 -9.49 6.89
N PRO A 253 -8.94 -8.85 5.91
CA PRO A 253 -8.88 -9.31 4.52
C PRO A 253 -7.51 -8.98 3.90
N LEU A 254 -6.46 -9.71 4.29
CA LEU A 254 -5.06 -9.49 3.89
C LEU A 254 -4.89 -9.46 2.37
N HIS A 255 -5.61 -10.32 1.64
CA HIS A 255 -5.54 -10.38 0.18
C HIS A 255 -5.94 -9.04 -0.46
N ARG A 256 -7.02 -8.40 0.02
CA ARG A 256 -7.46 -7.10 -0.52
C ARG A 256 -6.52 -5.96 -0.14
N VAL A 257 -5.98 -6.00 1.07
CA VAL A 257 -4.98 -5.03 1.52
C VAL A 257 -3.71 -5.14 0.69
N ARG A 258 -3.26 -6.38 0.42
CA ARG A 258 -2.11 -6.66 -0.44
C ARG A 258 -2.33 -6.12 -1.85
N ASP A 259 -3.49 -6.38 -2.43
CA ASP A 259 -3.74 -5.99 -3.82
C ASP A 259 -3.86 -4.45 -3.98
N TYR A 260 -4.27 -3.73 -2.93
CA TYR A 260 -4.42 -2.27 -2.93
C TYR A 260 -3.16 -1.51 -2.47
N TYR A 261 -2.62 -1.84 -1.29
CA TYR A 261 -1.48 -1.16 -0.66
C TYR A 261 -0.14 -1.84 -0.94
N GLY A 262 -0.14 -3.08 -1.41
CA GLY A 262 1.05 -3.88 -1.65
C GLY A 262 1.42 -4.81 -0.52
N GLU A 263 2.39 -5.67 -0.80
CA GLU A 263 2.75 -6.80 0.05
C GLU A 263 3.35 -6.34 1.37
N LYS A 264 4.20 -5.31 1.37
CA LYS A 264 4.84 -4.79 2.59
C LYS A 264 3.81 -4.35 3.64
N ILE A 265 2.79 -3.62 3.21
CA ILE A 265 1.72 -3.12 4.09
C ILE A 265 0.82 -4.28 4.51
N ALA A 266 0.49 -5.21 3.60
CA ALA A 266 -0.25 -6.41 3.95
C ALA A 266 0.47 -7.30 4.95
N PHE A 267 1.79 -7.45 4.85
CA PHE A 267 2.61 -8.17 5.82
C PHE A 267 2.60 -7.49 7.18
N TYR A 268 2.72 -6.16 7.22
CA TYR A 268 2.58 -5.41 8.46
C TYR A 268 1.23 -5.72 9.15
N PHE A 269 0.13 -5.63 8.42
CA PHE A 269 -1.17 -5.89 9.00
C PHE A 269 -1.41 -7.37 9.33
N GLY A 270 -0.85 -8.29 8.55
CA GLY A 270 -0.89 -9.72 8.86
C GLY A 270 -0.13 -10.05 10.15
N TRP A 271 1.01 -9.40 10.36
CA TRP A 271 1.74 -9.49 11.63
C TRP A 271 0.95 -8.86 12.78
N LEU A 272 0.30 -7.72 12.55
CA LEU A 272 -0.55 -7.06 13.54
C LEU A 272 -1.71 -7.97 13.98
N ASP A 273 -2.43 -8.56 13.03
CA ASP A 273 -3.54 -9.51 13.24
C ASP A 273 -3.08 -10.74 14.03
N HIS A 274 -1.89 -11.27 13.70
CA HIS A 274 -1.27 -12.36 14.45
C HIS A 274 -0.95 -11.95 15.90
N TYR A 275 -0.32 -10.80 16.09
CA TYR A 275 0.10 -10.30 17.40
C TYR A 275 -1.08 -9.99 18.32
N THR A 276 -2.12 -9.32 17.81
CA THR A 276 -3.34 -9.04 18.59
C THR A 276 -4.08 -10.32 18.96
N GLY A 277 -4.06 -11.35 18.09
CA GLY A 277 -4.57 -12.67 18.41
C GLY A 277 -3.92 -13.28 19.67
N TRP A 278 -2.60 -13.17 19.81
CA TRP A 278 -1.88 -13.65 21.00
C TRP A 278 -2.19 -12.82 22.25
N LEU A 279 -2.34 -11.51 22.12
CA LEU A 279 -2.73 -10.65 23.25
C LEU A 279 -4.10 -11.04 23.81
N TRP A 280 -5.06 -11.36 22.95
CA TRP A 280 -6.38 -11.84 23.38
C TRP A 280 -6.29 -13.17 24.14
N LEU A 281 -5.47 -14.11 23.68
CA LEU A 281 -5.25 -15.38 24.39
C LEU A 281 -4.68 -15.14 25.79
N LEU A 282 -3.70 -14.25 25.92
CA LEU A 282 -3.13 -13.87 27.22
C LEU A 282 -4.15 -13.17 28.11
N MET A 283 -4.95 -12.27 27.55
CA MET A 283 -6.00 -11.56 28.29
C MET A 283 -7.04 -12.52 28.86
N TRP A 284 -7.56 -13.44 28.05
CA TRP A 284 -8.51 -14.46 28.50
C TRP A 284 -7.87 -15.43 29.49
N GLY A 285 -6.60 -15.81 29.29
CA GLY A 285 -5.85 -16.62 30.25
C GLY A 285 -5.71 -15.94 31.61
N SER A 286 -5.43 -14.63 31.63
CA SER A 286 -5.33 -13.83 32.85
C SER A 286 -6.67 -13.73 33.57
N LEU A 287 -7.76 -13.42 32.85
CA LEU A 287 -9.10 -13.33 33.44
C LEU A 287 -9.59 -14.68 33.98
N ALA A 288 -9.30 -15.78 33.29
CA ALA A 288 -9.63 -17.12 33.77
C ALA A 288 -8.87 -17.46 35.05
N LEU A 289 -7.60 -17.08 35.13
CA LEU A 289 -6.77 -17.31 36.32
C LEU A 289 -7.30 -16.50 37.51
N GLU A 290 -7.57 -15.20 37.35
CA GLU A 290 -8.19 -14.37 38.40
C GLU A 290 -9.56 -14.90 38.83
N GLY A 291 -10.37 -15.38 37.87
CA GLY A 291 -11.66 -16.00 38.16
C GLY A 291 -11.54 -17.25 39.05
N ILE A 292 -10.53 -18.10 38.83
CA ILE A 292 -10.25 -19.27 39.68
C ILE A 292 -9.83 -18.82 41.08
N TYR A 293 -8.90 -17.87 41.19
CA TYR A 293 -8.45 -17.35 42.49
C TYR A 293 -9.58 -16.70 43.30
N LEU A 294 -10.50 -15.98 42.65
CA LEU A 294 -11.68 -15.39 43.30
C LEU A 294 -12.68 -16.45 43.74
N PHE A 295 -12.84 -17.54 42.98
CA PHE A 295 -13.74 -18.63 43.34
C PHE A 295 -13.20 -19.41 44.55
N ASP A 296 -11.92 -19.82 44.53
CA ASP A 296 -11.27 -20.52 45.64
C ASP A 296 -11.13 -19.62 46.90
N GLY A 297 -10.96 -18.30 46.73
CA GLY A 297 -10.91 -17.35 47.83
C GLY A 297 -12.26 -17.14 48.53
N CYS A 298 -13.38 -17.34 47.84
CA CYS A 298 -14.72 -17.28 48.44
C CYS A 298 -15.00 -18.48 49.36
N ASP A 299 -14.47 -19.67 49.05
CA ASP A 299 -14.62 -20.86 49.90
C ASP A 299 -13.84 -20.71 51.23
N PHE A 300 -12.81 -19.87 51.29
CA PHE A 300 -12.02 -19.62 52.50
C PHE A 300 -12.68 -18.64 53.49
N LEU A 301 -13.56 -17.73 53.03
CA LEU A 301 -14.26 -16.75 53.88
C LEU A 301 -15.65 -17.22 54.35
N GLY A 302 -16.10 -18.40 53.90
CA GLY A 302 -17.40 -18.99 54.22
C GLY A 302 -17.41 -20.01 55.37
N SER A 303 -16.28 -20.21 56.07
CA SER A 303 -16.16 -21.09 57.26
C SER A 303 -15.98 -20.29 58.55
#